data_AF-A0A937S785-F1
#
_entry.id   AF-A0A937S785-F1
#
_cell.length_a   1.000
_cell.length_b   1.000
_cell.length_c   1.000
_cell.angle_alpha   90.00
_cell.angle_beta   90.00
_cell.angle_gamma   90.00
#
_symmetry.space_group_name_H-M   'P 1'
#
loop_
_entity.id
_entity.type
_entity.pdbx_description
1 polymer ?
#
loop_
_entity_poly.entity_id
_entity_poly.type
_entity_poly.pdbx_seq_one_letter_code
_entity_poly.pdbx_strand_id
1 'polypeptide(L)'
;MSQAREVSIMVKVATIRDGTHGISIAMPDRLVGEWTDSGAGSLAVTDECNIRIYSKDGDQRYLLTMPGKPLRGEQLSETEAVIVVCL
;
A
#
# COMPACT_ATOMS: atom_id res chain seq x y z
N MET A 1 17.95 -17.21 -18.21
CA MET A 1 17.26 -15.92 -18.13
C MET A 1 16.26 -16.03 -16.99
N SER A 2 16.43 -15.26 -15.92
CA SER A 2 15.47 -15.24 -14.80
C SER A 2 14.12 -14.77 -15.33
N GLN A 3 13.07 -15.57 -15.17
CA GLN A 3 11.73 -15.14 -15.52
C GLN A 3 11.33 -14.04 -14.54
N ALA A 4 11.09 -12.83 -15.04
CA ALA A 4 10.72 -11.70 -14.21
C ALA A 4 9.37 -12.01 -13.53
N ARG A 5 9.31 -11.86 -12.19
CA ARG A 5 8.14 -12.27 -11.42
C ARG A 5 7.25 -11.06 -11.15
N GLU A 6 6.02 -11.09 -11.66
CA GLU A 6 5.00 -10.12 -11.26
C GLU A 6 4.49 -10.45 -9.86
N VAL A 7 4.42 -9.43 -9.00
CA VAL A 7 3.92 -9.54 -7.63
C VAL A 7 2.93 -8.43 -7.37
N SER A 8 1.74 -8.79 -6.92
CA SER A 8 0.75 -7.83 -6.41
C SER A 8 1.11 -7.46 -4.97
N ILE A 9 1.11 -6.18 -4.66
CA ILE A 9 1.29 -5.62 -3.33
C ILE A 9 0.02 -4.86 -2.99
N MET A 10 -0.73 -5.38 -2.02
CA MET A 10 -1.93 -4.78 -1.47
C MET A 10 -1.58 -3.90 -0.29
N VAL A 11 -2.16 -2.69 -0.26
CA VAL A 11 -1.96 -1.72 0.81
C VAL A 11 -3.31 -1.26 1.32
N LYS A 12 -3.47 -1.30 2.64
CA LYS A 12 -4.71 -0.96 3.34
C LYS A 12 -4.47 0.06 4.43
N VAL A 13 -5.38 1.02 4.56
CA VAL A 13 -5.56 1.84 5.75
C VAL A 13 -6.76 1.27 6.51
N ALA A 14 -6.51 0.52 7.57
CA ALA A 14 -7.53 -0.26 8.25
C ALA A 14 -7.19 -0.49 9.72
N THR A 15 -8.14 -1.03 10.48
CA THR A 15 -7.81 -1.64 11.76
C THR A 15 -6.91 -2.85 11.53
N ILE A 16 -5.70 -2.82 12.09
CA ILE A 16 -4.69 -3.88 11.95
C ILE A 16 -4.74 -4.86 13.13
N ARG A 17 -3.89 -5.89 13.13
CA ARG A 17 -3.99 -7.03 14.07
C ARG A 17 -3.94 -6.66 15.56
N ASP A 18 -3.30 -5.55 15.93
CA ASP A 18 -3.24 -5.09 17.32
C ASP A 18 -4.47 -4.27 17.76
N GLY A 19 -5.44 -4.08 16.86
CA GLY A 19 -6.66 -3.31 17.09
C GLY A 19 -6.52 -1.81 16.86
N THR A 20 -5.32 -1.30 16.56
CA THR A 20 -5.11 0.10 16.19
C THR A 20 -5.48 0.35 14.74
N HIS A 21 -5.78 1.61 14.40
CA HIS A 21 -5.95 2.01 13.01
C HIS A 21 -4.59 2.34 12.40
N GLY A 22 -4.20 1.61 11.36
CA GLY A 22 -2.84 1.59 10.85
C GLY A 22 -2.77 1.35 9.35
N ILE A 23 -1.54 1.06 8.89
CA ILE A 23 -1.27 0.69 7.49
C ILE A 23 -0.92 -0.80 7.46
N SER A 24 -1.52 -1.57 6.56
CA SER A 24 -1.20 -2.97 6.31
C SER A 24 -0.69 -3.14 4.89
N ILE A 25 0.41 -3.88 4.71
CA ILE A 25 1.00 -4.21 3.42
C ILE A 25 1.07 -5.73 3.28
N ALA A 26 0.50 -6.27 2.21
CA ALA A 26 0.43 -7.70 1.97
C ALA A 26 0.73 -8.06 0.51
N MET A 27 1.25 -9.27 0.32
CA MET A 27 1.28 -10.00 -0.94
C MET A 27 0.15 -11.05 -0.92
N PRO A 28 -0.23 -11.66 -2.06
CA PRO A 28 -1.34 -12.62 -2.12
C PRO A 28 -1.23 -13.78 -1.13
N ASP A 29 -0.01 -14.20 -0.79
CA ASP A 29 0.30 -15.35 0.06
C ASP A 29 0.78 -14.99 1.47
N ARG A 30 1.05 -13.71 1.76
CA ARG A 30 1.60 -13.30 3.06
C ARG A 30 1.37 -11.84 3.39
N LEU A 31 1.25 -11.56 4.68
CA LEU A 31 1.43 -10.21 5.21
C LEU A 31 2.92 -9.84 5.18
N VAL A 32 3.24 -8.67 4.64
CA VAL A 32 4.62 -8.13 4.61
C VAL A 32 4.90 -7.37 5.89
N GLY A 33 3.97 -6.53 6.33
CA GLY A 33 4.13 -5.74 7.53
C GLY A 33 2.91 -4.87 7.83
N GLU A 34 2.85 -4.39 9.07
CA GLU A 34 1.87 -3.44 9.55
C GLU A 34 2.57 -2.31 10.30
N TRP A 35 2.04 -1.10 10.16
CA TRP A 35 2.50 0.09 10.87
C TRP A 35 1.38 0.59 11.77
N THR A 36 1.60 0.44 13.08
CA THR A 36 0.74 0.91 14.16
C THR A 36 0.91 2.42 14.36
N ASP A 37 -0.07 3.07 15.00
CA ASP A 37 -0.06 4.51 15.33
C ASP A 37 0.30 5.44 14.17
N SER A 38 0.02 5.01 12.93
CA SER A 38 0.41 5.77 11.74
C SER A 38 -0.36 7.09 11.61
N GLY A 39 -1.55 7.15 12.21
CA GLY A 39 -2.51 8.24 12.01
C GLY A 39 -3.05 8.31 10.59
N ALA A 40 -2.90 7.22 9.80
CA ALA A 40 -3.48 7.10 8.47
C ALA A 40 -5.01 7.10 8.54
N GLY A 41 -5.67 7.68 7.54
CA GLY A 41 -7.13 7.71 7.40
C GLY A 41 -7.60 7.34 5.99
N SER A 42 -6.81 7.67 4.97
CA SER A 42 -7.08 7.31 3.56
C SER A 42 -5.79 7.14 2.77
N LEU A 43 -5.92 6.66 1.54
CA LEU A 43 -4.82 6.54 0.58
C LEU A 43 -5.25 6.99 -0.82
N ALA A 44 -4.26 7.30 -1.66
CA ALA A 44 -4.45 7.49 -3.09
C ALA A 44 -3.26 6.95 -3.87
N VAL A 45 -3.53 6.31 -5.01
CA VAL A 45 -2.50 5.88 -5.97
C VAL A 45 -2.07 7.08 -6.83
N THR A 46 -0.76 7.26 -7.03
CA THR A 46 -0.22 8.29 -7.93
C THR A 46 -0.03 7.76 -9.35
N ASP A 47 0.16 8.66 -10.30
CA ASP A 47 0.45 8.30 -11.70
C ASP A 47 1.73 7.45 -11.85
N GLU A 48 2.69 7.62 -10.94
CA GLU A 48 3.92 6.82 -10.86
C GLU A 48 3.73 5.48 -10.12
N CYS A 49 2.49 5.08 -9.80
CA CYS A 49 2.15 3.88 -9.05
C CYS A 49 2.76 3.84 -7.63
N ASN A 50 2.95 5.02 -7.02
CA ASN A 50 3.21 5.12 -5.59
C ASN A 50 1.88 5.25 -4.83
N ILE A 51 1.91 5.09 -3.51
CA ILE A 51 0.74 5.28 -2.66
C ILE A 51 1.00 6.44 -1.70
N ARG A 52 0.23 7.52 -1.85
CA ARG A 52 0.14 8.58 -0.84
C ARG A 52 -0.83 8.13 0.24
N ILE A 53 -0.45 8.29 1.49
CA ILE A 53 -1.29 7.96 2.63
C ILE A 53 -1.52 9.24 3.42
N TYR A 54 -2.79 9.56 3.63
CA TYR A 54 -3.22 10.79 4.28
C TYR A 54 -3.73 10.48 5.68
N SER A 55 -3.65 11.48 6.55
CA SER A 55 -4.32 11.46 7.84
C SER A 55 -5.83 11.64 7.71
N LYS A 56 -6.56 11.48 8.81
CA LYS A 56 -7.99 11.80 8.88
C LYS A 56 -8.31 13.26 8.54
N ASP A 57 -7.37 14.16 8.77
CA ASP A 57 -7.51 15.59 8.48
C ASP A 57 -7.15 15.94 7.03
N GLY A 58 -6.73 14.96 6.22
CA GLY A 58 -6.37 15.13 4.81
C GLY A 58 -4.89 15.45 4.57
N ASP A 59 -4.08 15.66 5.61
CA ASP A 59 -2.64 15.90 5.46
C ASP A 59 -1.91 14.63 5.00
N GLN A 60 -1.02 14.75 4.00
CA GLN A 60 -0.17 13.64 3.59
C GLN A 60 0.83 13.29 4.69
N ARG A 61 0.80 12.05 5.16
CA ARG A 61 1.74 11.55 6.19
C ARG A 61 2.82 10.64 5.64
N TYR A 62 2.47 9.80 4.67
CA TYR A 62 3.42 8.85 4.10
C TYR A 62 3.34 8.83 2.58
N LEU A 63 4.47 8.51 1.98
CA LEU A 63 4.58 8.11 0.58
C LEU A 63 5.21 6.72 0.56
N LEU A 64 4.46 5.74 0.10
CA LEU A 64 4.93 4.38 -0.08
C LEU A 64 5.33 4.18 -1.54
N THR A 65 6.62 3.90 -1.75
CA THR A 65 7.19 3.54 -3.05
C THR A 65 7.35 2.03 -3.13
N MET A 66 7.14 1.46 -4.31
CA MET A 66 7.16 0.02 -4.47
C MET A 66 8.56 -0.53 -4.75
N PRO A 67 8.89 -1.73 -4.26
CA PRO A 67 10.11 -2.42 -4.66
C PRO A 67 10.04 -2.84 -6.13
N GLY A 68 11.13 -2.70 -6.86
CA GLY A 68 11.21 -3.09 -8.27
C GLY A 68 10.56 -2.08 -9.21
N LYS A 69 10.13 -2.55 -10.39
CA LYS A 69 9.49 -1.69 -11.41
C LYS A 69 7.96 -1.80 -11.30
N PRO A 70 7.24 -0.72 -10.97
CA PRO A 70 5.79 -0.71 -11.04
C PRO A 70 5.30 -0.94 -12.47
N LEU A 71 4.33 -1.83 -12.62
CA LEU A 71 3.70 -2.16 -13.89
C LEU A 71 2.32 -1.50 -14.01
N ARG A 72 1.55 -1.51 -12.92
CA ARG A 72 0.21 -0.92 -12.82
C ARG A 72 -0.18 -0.74 -11.36
N GLY A 73 -1.03 0.25 -11.10
CA GLY A 73 -1.65 0.50 -9.81
C GLY A 73 -3.15 0.65 -9.95
N GLU A 74 -3.89 0.13 -8.98
CA GLU A 74 -5.34 0.23 -8.90
C GLU A 74 -5.75 0.68 -7.50
N GLN A 75 -6.54 1.74 -7.42
CA GLN A 75 -7.19 2.14 -6.19
C GLN A 75 -8.56 1.46 -6.10
N LEU A 76 -8.72 0.57 -5.12
CA LEU A 76 -9.94 -0.22 -4.92
C LEU A 76 -10.96 0.55 -4.08
N SER A 77 -10.48 1.39 -3.16
CA SER A 77 -11.30 2.31 -2.36
C SER A 77 -10.44 3.47 -1.82
N GLU A 78 -11.05 4.37 -1.05
CA GLU A 78 -10.33 5.41 -0.31
C GLU A 78 -9.32 4.86 0.72
N THR A 79 -9.38 3.57 1.05
CA THR A 79 -8.51 2.94 2.05
C THR A 79 -7.81 1.69 1.55
N GLU A 80 -7.96 1.32 0.28
CA GLU A 80 -7.37 0.09 -0.27
C GLU A 80 -6.86 0.30 -1.69
N ALA A 81 -5.63 -0.14 -1.94
CA ALA A 81 -5.03 -0.12 -3.27
C ALA A 81 -4.14 -1.35 -3.49
N VAL A 82 -3.93 -1.67 -4.75
CA VAL A 82 -3.03 -2.74 -5.19
C VAL A 82 -2.07 -2.19 -6.23
N ILE A 83 -0.77 -2.38 -6.02
CA ILE A 83 0.26 -2.12 -7.04
C ILE A 83 0.87 -3.44 -7.49
N VAL A 84 1.00 -3.65 -8.78
CA VAL A 84 1.70 -4.80 -9.34
C VAL A 84 3.10 -4.36 -9.76
N VAL A 85 4.11 -5.07 -9.27
CA VAL A 85 5.52 -4.81 -9.57
C VAL A 85 6.19 -6.00 -10.24
N CYS A 86 7.22 -5.70 -11.01
CA CYS A 86 8.15 -6.67 -11.55
C CYS A 86 9.41 -6.72 -10.68
N LEU A 87 9.72 -7.90 -10.13
CA LEU A 87 10.91 -8.20 -9.32
C LEU A 87 11.95 -9.03 -10.08
#